data_AF-A0A2W2AXG4-F1
#
_entry.id   AF-A0A2W2AXG4-F1
#
_cell.length_a   1.000
_cell.length_b   1.000
_cell.length_c   1.000
_cell.angle_alpha   90.00
_cell.angle_beta   90.00
_cell.angle_gamma   90.00
#
_symmetry.space_group_name_H-M   'P 1'
#
loop_
_entity.id
_entity.type
_entity.pdbx_description
1 polymer ?
#
loop_
_entity_poly.entity_id
_entity_poly.type
_entity_poly.pdbx_seq_one_letter_code
_entity_poly.pdbx_strand_id
1 'polypeptide(L)'
;MWQGDGSSREAYMRKRMWTIGVTALATTMVLLGFYGVKHVVARETMFGICNSVTDQCHDVPVETLELVAGLRWDGASAKVLESSASTSHGLLGSPEIVSGVLELHNVGDGASLGNGASYPAPQPGQKLSTDEGERVLRRLGATDVKTLRQRDQLVVLRGETKTTSLVYVYSLLSR
;
A
#
# COMPACT_ATOMS: atom_id res chain seq x y z
N MET A 1 75.24 2.94 0.67
CA MET A 1 74.33 3.24 1.80
C MET A 1 73.08 3.87 1.19
N TRP A 2 71.97 3.15 1.09
CA TRP A 2 70.77 3.60 0.37
C TRP A 2 69.95 4.55 1.27
N GLN A 3 69.91 5.82 0.88
CA GLN A 3 69.14 6.86 1.55
C GLN A 3 67.70 6.77 1.03
N GLY A 4 66.87 6.00 1.74
CA GLY A 4 65.47 5.76 1.39
C GLY A 4 64.65 7.04 1.48
N ASP A 5 64.07 7.41 0.35
CA ASP A 5 63.38 8.66 0.06
C ASP A 5 62.11 8.86 0.93
N GLY A 6 62.24 9.61 2.04
CA GLY A 6 61.16 9.91 2.98
C GLY A 6 59.98 10.68 2.34
N SER A 7 60.25 11.37 1.24
CA SER A 7 59.27 12.11 0.43
C SER A 7 58.16 11.20 -0.14
N SER A 8 58.52 10.00 -0.61
CA SER A 8 57.57 9.06 -1.21
C SER A 8 56.61 8.44 -0.20
N ARG A 9 57.07 8.23 1.05
CA ARG A 9 56.24 7.67 2.13
C ARG A 9 55.19 8.65 2.62
N GLU A 10 55.53 9.93 2.75
CA GLU A 10 54.58 10.96 3.17
C GLU A 10 53.51 11.22 2.12
N ALA A 11 53.88 11.28 0.83
CA ALA A 11 52.93 11.43 -0.26
C ALA A 11 51.98 10.21 -0.37
N TYR A 12 52.51 9.00 -0.18
CA TYR A 12 51.72 7.77 -0.18
C TYR A 12 50.73 7.70 1.00
N MET A 13 51.16 8.04 2.21
CA MET A 13 50.29 8.06 3.39
C MET A 13 49.19 9.13 3.28
N ARG A 14 49.49 10.29 2.71
CA ARG A 14 48.52 11.38 2.50
C ARG A 14 47.44 10.98 1.49
N LYS A 15 47.83 10.34 0.38
CA LYS A 15 46.89 9.83 -0.62
C LYS A 15 46.02 8.72 -0.04
N ARG A 16 46.58 7.82 0.77
CA ARG A 16 45.86 6.71 1.41
C ARG A 16 44.86 7.21 2.47
N MET A 17 45.22 8.19 3.29
CA MET A 17 44.30 8.82 4.25
C MET A 17 43.15 9.55 3.53
N TRP A 18 43.44 10.23 2.41
CA TRP A 18 42.42 10.90 1.63
C TRP A 18 41.43 9.90 1.01
N THR A 19 41.92 8.80 0.43
CA THR A 19 41.07 7.73 -0.10
C THR A 19 40.21 7.08 0.98
N ILE A 20 40.75 6.83 2.18
CA ILE A 20 40.00 6.27 3.31
C ILE A 20 38.93 7.25 3.80
N GLY A 21 39.24 8.55 3.86
CA GLY A 21 38.28 9.58 4.25
C GLY A 21 37.12 9.68 3.25
N VAL A 22 37.41 9.63 1.95
CA VAL A 22 36.41 9.67 0.89
C VAL A 22 35.56 8.40 0.88
N THR A 23 36.16 7.22 1.03
CA THR A 23 35.37 5.97 1.08
C THR A 23 34.51 5.90 2.33
N ALA A 24 35.01 6.35 3.49
CA ALA A 24 34.22 6.42 4.72
C ALA A 24 33.04 7.40 4.60
N LEU A 25 33.24 8.59 4.01
CA LEU A 25 32.15 9.53 3.73
C LEU A 25 31.11 8.94 2.77
N ALA A 26 31.56 8.28 1.71
CA ALA A 26 30.67 7.63 0.75
C ALA A 26 29.87 6.48 1.38
N THR A 27 30.49 5.60 2.17
CA THR A 27 29.76 4.53 2.88
C THR A 27 28.83 5.09 3.94
N THR A 28 29.20 6.17 4.65
CA THR A 28 28.32 6.79 5.64
C THR A 28 27.12 7.45 4.95
N MET A 29 27.29 8.12 3.80
CA MET A 29 26.18 8.66 3.01
C MET A 29 25.28 7.57 2.42
N VAL A 30 25.86 6.47 1.94
CA VAL A 30 25.08 5.33 1.42
C VAL A 30 24.34 4.63 2.57
N LEU A 31 24.97 4.42 3.73
CA LEU A 31 24.31 3.84 4.90
C LEU A 31 23.21 4.75 5.45
N LEU A 32 23.44 6.06 5.57
CA LEU A 32 22.42 7.02 6.01
C LEU A 32 21.30 7.18 4.97
N GLY A 33 21.61 7.10 3.68
CA GLY A 33 20.60 7.11 2.60
C GLY A 33 19.76 5.84 2.55
N PHE A 34 20.37 4.66 2.76
CA PHE A 34 19.65 3.39 2.73
C PHE A 34 18.92 3.05 4.04
N TYR A 35 19.50 3.38 5.21
CA TYR A 35 18.88 3.13 6.52
C TYR A 35 18.03 4.31 6.99
N GLY A 36 18.47 5.56 6.79
CA GLY A 36 17.75 6.75 7.26
C GLY A 36 16.47 7.05 6.46
N VAL A 37 16.40 6.68 5.18
CA VAL A 37 15.17 6.89 4.38
C VAL A 37 14.17 5.75 4.56
N LYS A 38 14.64 4.54 4.93
CA LYS A 38 13.75 3.38 5.17
C LYS A 38 13.17 3.30 6.58
N HIS A 39 13.85 3.88 7.58
CA HIS A 39 13.39 3.82 8.97
C HIS A 39 12.51 5.00 9.42
N VAL A 40 12.25 5.95 8.53
CA VAL A 40 11.34 7.06 8.82
C VAL A 40 9.92 6.59 8.50
N VAL A 41 9.32 5.97 9.52
CA VAL A 41 7.87 5.88 9.79
C VAL A 41 7.00 4.95 8.93
N ALA A 42 7.44 3.72 8.66
CA ALA A 42 6.55 2.63 8.26
C ALA A 42 6.13 1.79 9.48
N ARG A 43 4.82 1.64 9.72
CA ARG A 43 4.25 0.81 10.79
C ARG A 43 3.22 -0.16 10.25
N GLU A 44 3.31 -1.43 10.63
CA GLU A 44 2.30 -2.44 10.31
C GLU A 44 1.05 -2.26 11.17
N THR A 45 -0.11 -2.31 10.54
CA THR A 45 -1.44 -2.19 11.15
C THR A 45 -2.39 -3.19 10.48
N MET A 46 -3.64 -3.30 10.97
CA MET A 46 -4.68 -4.06 10.26
C MET A 46 -4.99 -3.51 8.86
N PHE A 47 -4.59 -2.27 8.55
CA PHE A 47 -4.74 -1.63 7.24
C PHE A 47 -3.47 -1.75 6.37
N GLY A 48 -2.51 -2.59 6.75
CA GLY A 48 -1.26 -2.79 6.03
C GLY A 48 -0.11 -1.95 6.58
N ILE A 49 0.81 -1.55 5.70
CA ILE A 49 2.02 -0.80 6.04
C ILE A 49 1.73 0.69 5.90
N CYS A 50 1.65 1.39 7.03
CA CYS A 50 1.30 2.81 7.10
C CYS A 50 2.53 3.70 7.19
N ASN A 51 2.59 4.70 6.33
CA ASN A 51 3.51 5.82 6.45
C ASN A 51 2.95 6.80 7.49
N SER A 52 3.70 7.05 8.56
CA SER A 52 3.23 7.86 9.69
C SER A 52 3.41 9.37 9.48
N VAL A 53 4.00 9.79 8.35
CA VAL A 53 4.07 11.20 7.94
C VAL A 53 2.87 11.56 7.08
N THR A 54 2.48 10.66 6.18
CA THR A 54 1.41 10.91 5.20
C THR A 54 0.07 10.32 5.61
N ASP A 55 0.02 9.54 6.69
CA ASP A 55 -1.17 8.81 7.15
C ASP A 55 -1.80 7.94 6.05
N GLN A 56 -0.96 7.45 5.13
CA GLN A 56 -1.35 6.53 4.07
C GLN A 56 -0.80 5.15 4.35
N CYS A 57 -1.65 4.15 4.22
CA CYS A 57 -1.29 2.74 4.28
C CYS A 57 -1.34 2.13 2.89
N HIS A 58 -0.38 1.26 2.63
CA HIS A 58 -0.32 0.41 1.44
C HIS A 58 -0.37 -1.05 1.87
N ASP A 59 -0.56 -1.95 0.91
CA ASP A 59 -0.62 -3.39 1.16
C ASP A 59 -1.73 -3.76 2.17
N VAL A 60 -2.91 -3.16 2.01
CA VAL A 60 -4.10 -3.51 2.80
C VAL A 60 -4.42 -4.99 2.55
N PRO A 61 -4.51 -5.81 3.62
CA PRO A 61 -4.72 -7.24 3.46
C PRO A 61 -6.15 -7.56 2.98
N VAL A 62 -6.33 -8.76 2.40
CA VAL A 62 -7.61 -9.21 1.84
C VAL A 62 -8.70 -9.18 2.91
N GLU A 63 -8.39 -9.63 4.12
CA GLU A 63 -9.32 -9.72 5.25
C GLU A 63 -9.90 -8.35 5.60
N THR A 64 -9.10 -7.29 5.49
CA THR A 64 -9.56 -5.92 5.74
C THR A 64 -10.47 -5.43 4.62
N LEU A 65 -10.17 -5.71 3.36
CA LEU A 65 -11.05 -5.39 2.23
C LEU A 65 -12.39 -6.14 2.33
N GLU A 66 -12.36 -7.40 2.76
CA GLU A 66 -13.55 -8.23 3.00
C GLU A 66 -14.44 -7.70 4.13
N LEU A 67 -13.82 -7.33 5.25
CA LEU A 67 -14.51 -6.72 6.39
C LEU A 67 -15.16 -5.40 5.99
N VAL A 68 -14.46 -4.55 5.24
CA VAL A 68 -14.98 -3.27 4.74
C VAL A 68 -16.13 -3.50 3.76
N ALA A 69 -15.99 -4.44 2.82
CA ALA A 69 -17.02 -4.77 1.85
C ALA A 69 -18.25 -5.47 2.47
N GLY A 70 -18.08 -6.12 3.63
CA GLY A 70 -19.08 -7.02 4.20
C GLY A 70 -19.32 -8.26 3.32
N LEU A 71 -18.29 -8.69 2.60
CA LEU A 71 -18.26 -9.81 1.67
C LEU A 71 -16.97 -10.59 1.91
N ARG A 72 -17.07 -11.92 1.94
CA ARG A 72 -15.93 -12.82 2.05
C ARG A 72 -15.73 -13.55 0.73
N TRP A 73 -14.52 -13.50 0.20
CA TRP A 73 -14.07 -14.30 -0.93
C TRP A 73 -13.16 -15.41 -0.41
N ASP A 74 -13.02 -16.50 -1.15
CA ASP A 74 -12.20 -17.62 -0.66
C ASP A 74 -10.71 -17.21 -0.67
N GLY A 75 -10.11 -17.05 0.51
CA GLY A 75 -8.76 -16.50 0.67
C GLY A 75 -7.66 -17.30 -0.05
N ALA A 76 -7.88 -18.57 -0.37
CA ALA A 76 -6.94 -19.35 -1.18
C ALA A 76 -6.86 -18.90 -2.66
N SER A 77 -7.84 -18.13 -3.12
CA SER A 77 -8.02 -17.71 -4.51
C SER A 77 -7.95 -16.20 -4.70
N ALA A 78 -7.83 -15.43 -3.61
CA ALA A 78 -7.87 -13.99 -3.62
C ALA A 78 -6.45 -13.39 -3.52
N LYS A 79 -6.11 -12.53 -4.47
CA LYS A 79 -4.83 -11.81 -4.49
C LYS A 79 -5.10 -10.31 -4.54
N VAL A 80 -4.43 -9.55 -3.68
CA VAL A 80 -4.47 -8.08 -3.76
C VAL A 80 -3.58 -7.61 -4.91
N LEU A 81 -4.15 -6.86 -5.86
CA LEU A 81 -3.39 -6.24 -6.95
C LEU A 81 -2.94 -4.83 -6.59
N GLU A 82 -3.87 -4.04 -6.06
CA GLU A 82 -3.66 -2.65 -5.65
C GLU A 82 -4.46 -2.44 -4.36
N SER A 83 -3.90 -1.74 -3.38
CA SER A 83 -4.65 -1.37 -2.18
C SER A 83 -4.06 -0.15 -1.49
N SER A 84 -4.94 0.62 -0.85
CA SER A 84 -4.56 1.75 -0.04
C SER A 84 -5.60 2.04 1.04
N ALA A 85 -5.14 2.60 2.16
CA ALA A 85 -6.01 3.20 3.16
C ALA A 85 -5.44 4.57 3.57
N SER A 86 -6.31 5.47 4.04
CA SER A 86 -5.92 6.75 4.60
C SER A 86 -6.53 6.92 5.99
N THR A 87 -5.70 7.29 6.97
CA THR A 87 -6.12 7.66 8.32
C THR A 87 -6.08 9.18 8.47
N SER A 88 -6.89 9.76 9.36
CA SER A 88 -6.98 11.23 9.46
C SER A 88 -6.30 11.86 10.67
N HIS A 89 -5.79 11.06 11.61
CA HIS A 89 -5.23 11.56 12.87
C HIS A 89 -4.02 10.74 13.33
N GLY A 90 -3.04 10.53 12.45
CA GLY A 90 -1.88 9.74 12.80
C GLY A 90 -2.17 8.24 12.93
N LEU A 91 -1.16 7.48 13.33
CA LEU A 91 -1.15 6.01 13.51
C LEU A 91 -2.21 5.42 14.46
N LEU A 92 -2.98 6.25 15.18
CA LEU A 92 -4.04 5.83 16.10
C LEU A 92 -5.44 6.31 15.66
N GLY A 93 -5.54 7.04 14.56
CA GLY A 93 -6.82 7.47 14.00
C GLY A 93 -7.55 6.34 13.29
N SER A 94 -8.88 6.32 13.38
CA SER A 94 -9.73 5.48 12.53
C SER A 94 -9.45 5.83 11.05
N PRO A 95 -9.33 4.82 10.16
CA PRO A 95 -9.20 5.11 8.73
C PRO A 95 -10.44 5.83 8.25
N GLU A 96 -10.25 6.82 7.38
CA GLU A 96 -11.37 7.51 6.73
C GLU A 96 -11.68 6.89 5.37
N ILE A 97 -10.67 6.31 4.71
CA ILE A 97 -10.79 5.77 3.36
C ILE A 97 -10.07 4.43 3.30
N VAL A 98 -10.73 3.41 2.74
CA VAL A 98 -10.10 2.13 2.39
C VAL A 98 -10.47 1.80 0.94
N SER A 99 -9.47 1.44 0.14
CA SER A 99 -9.67 1.04 -1.25
C SER A 99 -8.75 -0.10 -1.66
N GLY A 100 -9.20 -0.92 -2.61
CA GLY A 100 -8.35 -1.95 -3.19
C GLY A 100 -9.00 -2.70 -4.34
N VAL A 101 -8.17 -3.43 -5.07
CA VAL A 101 -8.54 -4.33 -6.14
C VAL A 101 -8.05 -5.73 -5.79
N LEU A 102 -8.99 -6.66 -5.75
CA LEU A 102 -8.74 -8.09 -5.58
C LEU A 102 -8.85 -8.79 -6.93
N GLU A 103 -7.93 -9.71 -7.21
CA GLU A 103 -8.03 -10.71 -8.25
C GLU A 103 -8.51 -12.02 -7.63
N LEU A 104 -9.56 -12.61 -8.20
CA LEU A 104 -10.23 -13.81 -7.71
C LEU A 104 -10.19 -14.90 -8.79
N HIS A 105 -9.74 -16.10 -8.43
CA HIS A 105 -9.74 -17.26 -9.34
C HIS A 105 -10.93 -18.19 -9.05
N ASN A 106 -11.85 -18.36 -10.01
CA ASN A 106 -13.00 -19.28 -9.93
C ASN A 106 -13.97 -19.03 -8.76
N VAL A 107 -14.21 -17.77 -8.39
CA VAL A 107 -15.04 -17.41 -7.22
C VAL A 107 -16.37 -16.76 -7.63
N GLY A 108 -17.42 -17.07 -6.88
CA GLY A 108 -18.73 -16.41 -6.97
C GLY A 108 -18.70 -14.96 -6.46
N ASP A 109 -19.87 -14.35 -6.28
CA ASP A 109 -20.00 -12.93 -5.88
C ASP A 109 -19.52 -12.63 -4.44
N GLY A 110 -19.07 -13.65 -3.70
CA GLY A 110 -18.66 -13.58 -2.30
C GLY A 110 -19.80 -13.93 -1.33
N ALA A 111 -19.45 -14.49 -0.18
CA ALA A 111 -20.42 -14.78 0.88
C ALA A 111 -20.63 -13.52 1.73
N SER A 112 -21.89 -13.14 2.01
CA SER A 112 -22.13 -11.95 2.82
C SER A 112 -21.71 -12.15 4.28
N LEU A 113 -20.93 -11.19 4.79
CA LEU A 113 -20.59 -11.05 6.22
C LEU A 113 -21.51 -10.05 6.93
N GLY A 114 -22.61 -9.63 6.30
CA GLY A 114 -23.48 -8.56 6.79
C GLY A 114 -23.19 -7.20 6.14
N ASN A 115 -23.28 -6.13 6.93
CA ASN A 115 -23.27 -4.75 6.43
C ASN A 115 -21.87 -4.18 6.15
N GLY A 116 -20.81 -4.83 6.63
CA GLY A 116 -19.42 -4.36 6.50
C GLY A 116 -19.05 -3.28 7.53
N ALA A 117 -17.76 -2.98 7.62
CA ALA A 117 -17.20 -2.03 8.59
C ALA A 117 -17.55 -0.55 8.30
N SER A 118 -18.08 -0.26 7.12
CA SER A 118 -18.52 1.08 6.71
C SER A 118 -19.94 1.43 7.15
N TYR A 119 -20.58 0.53 7.89
CA TYR A 119 -21.90 0.74 8.46
C TYR A 119 -21.82 0.95 9.99
N PRO A 120 -22.52 1.95 10.55
CA PRO A 120 -23.34 2.95 9.86
C PRO A 120 -22.50 3.98 9.09
N ALA A 121 -23.05 4.56 8.02
CA ALA A 121 -22.34 5.57 7.25
C ALA A 121 -22.11 6.83 8.11
N PRO A 122 -20.89 7.38 8.20
CA PRO A 122 -20.63 8.61 8.97
C PRO A 122 -21.34 9.84 8.42
N GLN A 123 -21.66 9.87 7.12
CA GLN A 123 -22.49 10.93 6.52
C GLN A 123 -23.59 10.30 5.67
N PRO A 124 -24.82 10.16 6.21
CA PRO A 124 -25.93 9.57 5.46
C PRO A 124 -26.26 10.40 4.22
N GLY A 125 -26.52 9.73 3.10
CA GLY A 125 -26.91 10.37 1.82
C GLY A 125 -25.76 10.82 0.91
N GLN A 126 -24.50 10.74 1.36
CA GLN A 126 -23.36 10.86 0.44
C GLN A 126 -23.23 9.54 -0.32
N LYS A 127 -23.58 9.51 -1.61
CA LYS A 127 -23.45 8.32 -2.46
C LYS A 127 -22.14 8.38 -3.26
N LEU A 128 -21.29 7.37 -3.09
CA LEU A 128 -20.04 7.25 -3.84
C LEU A 128 -20.32 6.84 -5.30
N SER A 129 -19.60 7.49 -6.23
CA SER A 129 -19.68 7.17 -7.66
C SER A 129 -18.98 5.84 -7.97
N THR A 130 -19.47 5.14 -8.99
CA THR A 130 -18.83 3.93 -9.54
C THR A 130 -17.79 4.24 -10.61
N ASP A 131 -17.76 5.47 -11.14
CA ASP A 131 -16.97 5.83 -12.34
C ASP A 131 -15.48 5.52 -12.20
N GLU A 132 -14.90 5.84 -11.04
CA GLU A 132 -13.47 5.59 -10.79
C GLU A 132 -13.18 4.09 -10.67
N GLY A 133 -14.04 3.35 -9.96
CA GLY A 133 -13.91 1.90 -9.86
C GLY A 133 -14.05 1.21 -11.23
N GLU A 134 -14.99 1.64 -12.05
CA GLU A 134 -15.13 1.14 -13.43
C GLU A 134 -13.89 1.44 -14.28
N ARG A 135 -13.33 2.66 -14.16
CA ARG A 135 -12.11 3.04 -14.87
C ARG A 135 -10.92 2.19 -14.45
N VAL A 136 -10.74 1.96 -13.14
CA VAL A 136 -9.67 1.12 -12.59
C VAL A 136 -9.81 -0.32 -13.07
N LEU A 137 -11.02 -0.90 -12.98
CA LEU A 137 -11.27 -2.27 -13.44
C LEU A 137 -11.00 -2.43 -14.94
N ARG A 138 -11.47 -1.49 -15.77
CA ARG A 138 -11.21 -1.53 -17.22
C ARG A 138 -9.73 -1.35 -17.56
N ARG A 139 -9.01 -0.49 -16.83
CA ARG A 139 -7.55 -0.32 -16.97
C ARG A 139 -6.81 -1.64 -16.71
N LEU A 140 -7.29 -2.42 -15.74
CA LEU A 140 -6.75 -3.74 -15.41
C LEU A 140 -7.24 -4.86 -16.33
N GLY A 141 -7.99 -4.52 -17.39
CA GLY A 141 -8.43 -5.47 -18.40
C GLY A 141 -9.75 -6.16 -18.09
N ALA A 142 -10.52 -5.68 -17.10
CA ALA A 142 -11.85 -6.21 -16.83
C ALA A 142 -12.88 -5.77 -17.88
N THR A 143 -13.74 -6.70 -18.25
CA THR A 143 -14.98 -6.50 -18.99
C THR A 143 -16.19 -6.75 -18.08
N ASP A 144 -17.40 -6.48 -18.58
CA ASP A 144 -18.66 -6.81 -17.89
C ASP A 144 -18.73 -6.33 -16.43
N VAL A 145 -18.31 -5.08 -16.22
CA VAL A 145 -18.29 -4.49 -14.88
C VAL A 145 -19.70 -4.33 -14.34
N LYS A 146 -19.98 -5.00 -13.22
CA LYS A 146 -21.24 -4.97 -12.48
C LYS A 146 -21.04 -4.44 -11.06
N THR A 147 -22.07 -3.81 -10.53
CA THR A 147 -22.10 -3.41 -9.12
C THR A 147 -22.52 -4.61 -8.27
N LEU A 148 -21.63 -5.06 -7.37
CA LEU A 148 -21.98 -6.08 -6.37
C LEU A 148 -22.69 -5.44 -5.17
N ARG A 149 -22.23 -4.26 -4.76
CA ARG A 149 -22.78 -3.52 -3.63
C ARG A 149 -22.54 -2.02 -3.84
N GLN A 150 -23.59 -1.22 -3.71
CA GLN A 150 -23.48 0.23 -3.63
C GLN A 150 -24.40 0.71 -2.50
N ARG A 151 -23.80 1.32 -1.50
CA ARG A 151 -24.47 1.95 -0.35
C ARG A 151 -23.75 3.26 -0.11
N ASP A 152 -24.41 4.28 0.44
CA ASP A 152 -23.89 5.64 0.68
C ASP A 152 -22.36 5.74 0.51
N GLN A 153 -21.62 5.20 1.47
CA GLN A 153 -20.17 5.29 1.51
C GLN A 153 -19.41 3.98 1.25
N LEU A 154 -19.99 3.06 0.48
CA LEU A 154 -19.36 1.82 0.02
C LEU A 154 -19.72 1.54 -1.44
N VAL A 155 -18.69 1.32 -2.25
CA VAL A 155 -18.79 0.82 -3.61
C VAL A 155 -17.98 -0.48 -3.71
N VAL A 156 -18.66 -1.54 -4.14
CA VAL A 156 -18.04 -2.81 -4.52
C VAL A 156 -18.47 -3.13 -5.94
N LEU A 157 -17.50 -3.16 -6.84
CA LEU A 157 -17.69 -3.50 -8.24
C LEU A 157 -16.96 -4.80 -8.55
N ARG A 158 -17.47 -5.56 -9.51
CA ARG A 158 -16.80 -6.74 -10.07
C ARG A 158 -16.75 -6.62 -11.57
N GLY A 159 -15.62 -6.92 -12.16
CA GLY A 159 -15.50 -7.17 -13.59
C GLY A 159 -14.82 -8.51 -13.85
N GLU A 160 -14.93 -9.00 -15.07
CA GLU A 160 -14.37 -10.28 -15.49
C GLU A 160 -13.15 -10.06 -16.38
N THR A 161 -12.12 -10.86 -16.19
CA THR A 161 -11.04 -11.03 -17.18
C THR A 161 -11.27 -12.34 -17.93
N LYS A 162 -10.31 -12.73 -18.79
CA LYS A 162 -10.40 -14.02 -19.50
C LYS A 162 -10.36 -15.24 -18.56
N THR A 163 -9.76 -15.09 -17.37
CA THR A 163 -9.42 -16.22 -16.48
C THR A 163 -9.73 -15.97 -15.02
N THR A 164 -10.01 -14.72 -14.64
CA THR A 164 -10.19 -14.28 -13.25
C THR A 164 -11.28 -13.24 -13.16
N SER A 165 -11.77 -12.98 -11.96
CA SER A 165 -12.64 -11.83 -11.70
C SER A 165 -11.86 -10.79 -10.91
N LEU A 166 -12.03 -9.52 -11.26
CA LEU A 166 -11.47 -8.40 -10.51
C LEU A 166 -12.57 -7.76 -9.67
N VAL A 167 -12.31 -7.56 -8.38
CA VAL A 167 -13.23 -6.90 -7.46
C VAL A 167 -12.59 -5.61 -6.95
N TYR A 168 -13.25 -4.49 -7.24
CA TYR A 168 -12.89 -3.19 -6.70
C TYR A 168 -13.71 -2.92 -5.44
N VAL A 169 -13.04 -2.55 -4.36
CA VAL A 169 -13.65 -2.13 -3.10
C VAL A 169 -13.21 -0.70 -2.82
N TYR A 170 -14.15 0.17 -2.53
CA TYR A 170 -13.88 1.53 -2.06
C TYR A 170 -14.90 1.92 -1.01
N SER A 171 -14.41 2.40 0.13
CA SER A 171 -15.26 2.75 1.24
C SER A 171 -14.73 3.94 2.01
N LEU A 172 -15.66 4.74 2.53
CA LEU A 172 -15.38 5.63 3.65
C LEU A 172 -15.86 4.95 4.94
N LEU A 173 -15.11 5.11 6.03
CA LEU A 173 -15.43 4.48 7.32
C LEU A 173 -15.85 5.51 8.37
N SER A 174 -16.77 5.12 9.25
CA SER A 174 -17.20 5.95 10.36
C SER A 174 -16.10 6.11 11.40
N ARG A 175 -15.96 7.35 11.91
CA ARG A 175 -15.12 7.67 13.06
C ARG A 175 -15.60 6.97 14.33
#